data_AF-A0A355HC72-F1
#
_entry.id   AF-A0A355HC72-F1
#
_cell.length_a   1.000
_cell.length_b   1.000
_cell.length_c   1.000
_cell.angle_alpha   90.00
_cell.angle_beta   90.00
_cell.angle_gamma   90.00
#
_symmetry.space_group_name_H-M   'P 1'
#
loop_
_entity.id
_entity.type
_entity.pdbx_description
1 polymer ?
#
loop_
_entity_poly.entity_id
_entity_poly.type
_entity_poly.pdbx_seq_one_letter_code
_entity_poly.pdbx_strand_id
1 'polypeptide(L)' 'DGFGYDFLAEQVLRLDPLNPQAAARLVSVFNNWKKFDETHKTKMNDQLQRIVKTPKLSGDVFEIVSKALG' A
#
# COMPACT_ATOMS: atom_id res chain seq x y z
N ASP A 1 -7.72 13.81 -8.10
CA ASP A 1 -6.26 13.73 -8.29
C ASP A 1 -5.63 12.64 -7.44
N GLY A 2 -4.72 11.83 -8.00
CA GLY A 2 -4.15 10.65 -7.33
C GLY A 2 -3.14 10.93 -6.20
N PHE A 3 -3.00 12.20 -5.82
CA PHE A 3 -1.97 12.70 -4.89
C PHE A 3 -2.05 12.06 -3.50
N GLY A 4 -3.27 11.71 -3.05
CA GLY A 4 -3.46 11.07 -1.75
C GLY A 4 -2.91 9.64 -1.67
N TYR A 5 -2.92 8.88 -2.78
CA TYR A 5 -2.46 7.49 -2.77
C TYR A 5 -0.94 7.38 -2.83
N ASP A 6 -0.30 8.25 -3.61
CA ASP A 6 1.15 8.35 -3.67
C ASP A 6 1.74 8.78 -2.32
N PHE A 7 1.15 9.81 -1.70
CA PHE A 7 1.53 10.23 -0.36
C PHE A 7 1.40 9.10 0.67
N LEU A 8 0.26 8.38 0.67
CA LEU A 8 0.05 7.30 1.62
C LEU A 8 1.03 6.15 1.42
N ALA A 9 1.33 5.79 0.16
CA ALA A 9 2.35 4.80 -0.16
C ALA A 9 3.74 5.23 0.33
N GLU A 10 4.12 6.50 0.14
CA GLU A 10 5.38 7.03 0.65
C GLU A 10 5.44 6.96 2.18
N GLN A 11 4.35 7.32 2.88
CA GLN A 11 4.31 7.23 4.33
C GLN A 11 4.42 5.78 4.83
N VAL A 12 3.78 4.82 4.15
CA VAL A 12 3.95 3.39 4.45
C VAL A 12 5.42 3.00 4.34
N LEU A 13 6.09 3.33 3.24
CA LEU A 13 7.49 2.96 3.02
C LEU A 13 8.46 3.64 4.00
N ARG A 14 8.15 4.86 4.43
CA ARG A 14 8.95 5.57 5.46
C ARG A 14 8.72 5.00 6.85
N LEU A 15 7.51 4.55 7.15
CA LEU A 15 7.14 4.05 8.46
C LEU A 15 7.52 2.57 8.64
N ASP A 16 7.50 1.79 7.57
CA ASP A 16 7.81 0.35 7.58
C ASP A 16 9.12 -0.01 8.32
N PRO A 17 10.27 0.64 8.05
CA PRO A 17 11.52 0.32 8.77
C PRO A 17 11.52 0.77 10.24
N LEU A 18 10.62 1.67 10.63
CA LEU A 18 10.55 2.24 12.00
C LEU A 18 9.52 1.51 12.86
N ASN A 19 8.37 1.17 12.27
CA ASN A 19 7.24 0.53 12.91
C ASN A 19 6.40 -0.24 11.87
N PRO A 20 6.77 -1.50 11.57
CA PRO A 20 6.06 -2.37 10.63
C PRO A 20 4.56 -2.49 10.90
N GLN A 21 4.15 -2.57 12.17
CA GLN A 21 2.74 -2.72 12.55
C GLN A 21 1.91 -1.48 12.24
N ALA A 22 2.49 -0.29 12.48
CA ALA A 22 1.84 0.96 12.13
C ALA A 22 1.77 1.16 10.61
N ALA A 23 2.83 0.79 9.88
CA ALA A 23 2.84 0.81 8.42
C ALA A 23 1.81 -0.18 7.83
N ALA A 24 1.68 -1.36 8.42
CA ALA A 24 0.70 -2.38 8.06
C ALA A 24 -0.74 -1.88 8.28
N ARG A 25 -1.01 -1.21 9.41
CA ARG A 25 -2.30 -0.59 9.65
C ARG A 25 -2.60 0.51 8.63
N LEU A 26 -1.61 1.31 8.26
CA LEU A 26 -1.75 2.36 7.25
C LEU A 26 -2.01 1.77 5.86
N VAL A 27 -1.25 0.76 5.41
CA VAL A 27 -1.44 0.17 4.07
C VAL A 27 -2.78 -0.56 3.95
N SER A 28 -3.36 -1.02 5.06
CA SER A 28 -4.65 -1.73 5.08
C SER A 28 -5.83 -0.90 4.54
N VAL A 29 -5.75 0.44 4.50
CA VAL A 29 -6.79 1.27 3.84
C VAL A 29 -6.93 0.95 2.35
N PHE A 30 -5.88 0.42 1.71
CA PHE A 30 -5.97 -0.01 0.33
C PHE A 30 -6.72 -1.33 0.16
N ASN A 31 -7.04 -2.12 1.21
CA ASN A 31 -7.67 -3.44 1.04
C ASN A 31 -9.00 -3.44 0.26
N ASN A 32 -9.75 -2.34 0.30
CA ASN A 32 -11.03 -2.20 -0.41
C ASN A 32 -10.90 -1.54 -1.80
N TRP A 33 -9.67 -1.38 -2.34
CA TRP A 33 -9.40 -0.69 -3.60
C TRP A 33 -10.22 -1.23 -4.80
N LYS A 34 -10.53 -2.52 -4.81
CA LYS A 34 -11.30 -3.18 -5.89
C LYS A 34 -12.73 -2.65 -6.06
N LYS A 35 -13.28 -1.97 -5.04
CA LYS A 35 -14.65 -1.40 -5.00
C LYS A 35 -14.76 0.02 -5.57
N PHE A 36 -13.63 0.69 -5.81
CA PHE A 36 -13.61 2.02 -6.40
C PHE A 36 -13.78 1.97 -7.92
N ASP A 37 -14.09 3.11 -8.54
CA ASP A 37 -14.11 3.23 -10.01
C ASP A 37 -12.73 2.94 -10.62
N GLU A 38 -12.72 2.64 -11.93
CA GLU A 38 -11.53 2.17 -12.64
C GLU A 38 -10.32 3.11 -12.53
N THR A 39 -10.56 4.42 -12.44
CA THR A 39 -9.48 5.41 -12.34
C THR A 39 -8.75 5.30 -10.99
N HIS A 40 -9.50 5.25 -9.89
CA HIS A 40 -8.92 5.11 -8.55
C HIS A 40 -8.38 3.70 -8.32
N LYS A 41 -9.06 2.69 -8.87
CA LYS A 41 -8.64 1.29 -8.84
C LYS A 41 -7.25 1.10 -9.46
N THR A 42 -7.01 1.68 -10.64
CA THR A 42 -5.71 1.66 -11.32
C THR A 42 -4.64 2.33 -10.47
N LYS A 43 -4.90 3.56 -9.99
CA LYS A 43 -3.95 4.31 -9.17
C LYS A 43 -3.57 3.60 -7.88
N MET A 44 -4.53 3.01 -7.17
CA MET A 44 -4.25 2.23 -5.95
C MET A 44 -3.49 0.94 -6.26
N ASN A 45 -3.81 0.25 -7.36
CA ASN A 45 -3.07 -0.94 -7.79
C ASN A 45 -1.60 -0.62 -8.05
N ASP A 46 -1.32 0.49 -8.75
CA ASP A 46 0.05 0.94 -9.04
C ASP A 46 0.83 1.19 -7.74
N GLN A 47 0.20 1.81 -6.74
CA GLN A 47 0.84 2.02 -5.44
C GLN A 47 1.06 0.73 -4.67
N LEU A 48 0.10 -0.20 -4.66
CA LEU A 48 0.28 -1.53 -4.05
C LEU A 48 1.43 -2.31 -4.73
N GLN A 49 1.51 -2.27 -6.06
CA GLN A 49 2.59 -2.86 -6.85
C GLN A 49 3.95 -2.23 -6.54
N ARG A 50 4.00 -0.91 -6.33
CA ARG A 50 5.21 -0.21 -5.90
C ARG A 50 5.65 -0.64 -4.50
N ILE A 51 4.73 -0.71 -3.55
CA ILE A 51 5.03 -1.08 -2.16
C ILE A 51 5.58 -2.51 -2.11
N VAL A 52 4.90 -3.49 -2.71
CA VAL A 52 5.33 -4.91 -2.66
C VAL A 52 6.70 -5.15 -3.30
N LYS A 53 7.09 -4.33 -4.28
CA LYS A 53 8.39 -4.41 -4.95
C LYS A 53 9.51 -3.70 -4.18
N THR A 54 9.20 -3.06 -3.06
CA THR A 54 10.20 -2.33 -2.28
C THR A 54 11.16 -3.30 -1.58
N PRO A 55 12.48 -3.16 -1.75
CA PRO A 55 13.45 -4.01 -1.08
C PRO A 55 13.34 -3.88 0.45
N LYS A 56 13.54 -5.01 1.16
CA LYS A 56 13.50 -5.07 2.63
C LYS A 56 12.16 -4.67 3.26
N LEU A 57 11.06 -4.72 2.50
CA LEU A 57 9.72 -4.55 3.05
C LEU A 57 9.48 -5.54 4.20
N SER A 58 8.90 -5.06 5.29
CA SER A 58 8.56 -5.94 6.41
C SER A 58 7.55 -7.02 6.02
N GLY A 59 7.57 -8.14 6.76
CA GLY A 59 6.59 -9.21 6.59
C GLY A 59 5.16 -8.74 6.79
N ASP A 60 4.91 -7.88 7.79
CA ASP A 60 3.59 -7.35 8.13
C ASP A 60 2.98 -6.56 6.95
N VAL A 61 3.76 -5.69 6.33
CA VAL A 61 3.30 -4.91 5.17
C VAL A 61 3.21 -5.79 3.93
N PHE A 62 4.18 -6.68 3.71
CA PHE A 62 4.17 -7.61 2.58
C PHE A 62 2.93 -8.50 2.55
N GLU A 63 2.51 -9.04 3.70
CA GLU A 63 1.32 -9.89 3.81
C GLU A 63 0.06 -9.14 3.37
N ILE A 64 -0.16 -7.94 3.90
CA ILE A 64 -1.35 -7.14 3.58
C ILE A 64 -1.37 -6.75 2.10
N VAL A 65 -0.26 -6.27 1.57
CA VAL A 65 -0.18 -5.83 0.17
C VAL A 65 -0.34 -7.00 -0.79
N SER A 66 0.30 -8.14 -0.51
CA SER A 66 0.15 -9.35 -1.32
C SER A 66 -1.29 -9.85 -1.33
N LYS A 67 -1.97 -9.82 -0.17
CA LYS A 67 -3.38 -10.18 -0.05
C LYS A 67 -4.31 -9.20 -0.77
N ALA A 68 -3.97 -7.92 -0.80
CA ALA A 68 -4.75 -6.93 -1.54
C ALA A 68 -4.61 -7.07 -3.06
N LEU A 69 -3.44 -7.50 -3.54
CA LEU A 69 -3.14 -7.71 -4.96
C LEU A 69 -3.71 -9.02 -5.52
N GLY A 70 -3.78 -10.08 -4.70
CA GLY A 70 -4.56 -11.30 -4.99
C GLY A 70 -6.05 -11.03 -5.01
#